data_AF-L1LAE5-F1
#
_entry.id   AF-L1LAE5-F1
#
_cell.length_a   1.000
_cell.length_b   1.000
_cell.length_c   1.000
_cell.angle_alpha   90.00
_cell.angle_beta   90.00
_cell.angle_gamma   90.00
#
_symmetry.space_group_name_H-M   'P 1'
#
loop_
_entity.id
_entity.type
_entity.pdbx_description
1 polymer ?
#
loop_
_entity_poly.entity_id
_entity_poly.type
_entity_poly.pdbx_seq_one_letter_code
_entity_poly.pdbx_strand_id
1 'polypeptide(L)'
;MGTGSMSDRIGGTVTIDMGYYPGGNNIEVDSKGRYYYKSDNKEVILKKEDYPIKYGPYKKLTHTLQGVGIKSIAHNGVPQTVFPDNISGWESVTVYYWSGDTNHNQPLLLELKPTTGSHSYYALNTDRNKWSTWKKDTDAAGTLRERLNKQNCKKNGAHIMDLSRRGSYQCPGCVCEWIAVSSLPVPLYNYKRFKHYISSANTSITRFKDNENDQVGLPSIKHRLYQCLQLSIL
;
A
#
# COMPACT_ATOMS: atom_id res chain seq x y z
N MET A 1 -10.82 35.28 -29.15
CA MET A 1 -10.73 33.86 -28.74
C MET A 1 -10.84 33.83 -27.23
N GLY A 2 -12.01 33.47 -26.71
CA GLY A 2 -12.24 33.44 -25.26
C GLY A 2 -11.65 32.16 -24.66
N THR A 3 -10.74 32.30 -23.71
CA THR A 3 -10.28 31.22 -22.86
C THR A 3 -11.38 30.89 -21.86
N GLY A 4 -12.29 29.98 -22.25
CA GLY A 4 -13.26 29.41 -21.32
C GLY A 4 -12.52 28.67 -20.21
N SER A 5 -12.60 29.22 -18.99
CA SER A 5 -12.12 28.56 -17.77
C SER A 5 -12.81 27.21 -17.62
N MET A 6 -12.03 26.12 -17.55
CA MET A 6 -12.52 24.77 -17.23
C MET A 6 -13.20 24.66 -15.86
N SER A 7 -13.28 25.76 -15.08
CA SER A 7 -13.93 25.80 -13.77
C SER A 7 -15.46 25.79 -13.83
N ASP A 8 -16.10 26.07 -14.97
CA ASP A 8 -17.56 26.29 -15.04
C ASP A 8 -18.40 25.03 -15.33
N ARG A 9 -17.82 23.82 -15.27
CA ARG A 9 -18.53 22.56 -15.57
C ARG A 9 -18.42 21.47 -14.51
N ILE A 10 -18.00 21.79 -13.29
CA ILE A 10 -17.94 20.78 -12.23
C ILE A 10 -19.31 20.69 -11.55
N GLY A 11 -20.06 19.60 -11.79
CA GLY A 11 -21.43 19.35 -11.32
C GLY A 11 -21.57 19.09 -9.81
N GLY A 12 -20.68 19.65 -9.00
CA GLY A 12 -20.52 19.41 -7.56
C GLY A 12 -19.15 18.85 -7.20
N THR A 13 -18.82 18.82 -5.91
CA THR A 13 -17.57 18.25 -5.39
C THR A 13 -17.87 17.22 -4.31
N VAL A 14 -16.94 16.30 -4.07
CA VAL A 14 -17.11 15.25 -3.07
C VAL A 14 -15.89 15.08 -2.16
N THR A 15 -16.14 14.58 -0.96
CA THR A 15 -15.08 14.07 -0.07
C THR A 15 -14.78 12.60 -0.39
N ILE A 16 -13.52 12.29 -0.68
CA ILE A 16 -13.06 10.90 -0.82
C ILE A 16 -12.62 10.39 0.55
N ASP A 17 -13.28 9.37 1.09
CA ASP A 17 -12.78 8.67 2.27
C ASP A 17 -12.08 7.38 1.87
N MET A 18 -10.75 7.36 2.03
CA MET A 18 -9.89 6.23 1.70
C MET A 18 -10.16 4.99 2.57
N GLY A 19 -10.87 5.15 3.69
CA GLY A 19 -11.26 4.05 4.57
C GLY A 19 -12.39 3.18 4.00
N TYR A 20 -13.08 3.63 2.96
CA TYR A 20 -14.20 2.92 2.36
C TYR A 20 -13.75 1.90 1.30
N TYR A 21 -14.09 0.63 1.50
CA TYR A 21 -13.72 -0.47 0.61
C TYR A 21 -14.90 -1.40 0.32
N PRO A 22 -14.93 -2.12 -0.83
CA PRO A 22 -15.94 -3.11 -1.15
C PRO A 22 -16.16 -4.13 -0.02
N GLY A 23 -17.41 -4.23 0.46
CA GLY A 23 -17.79 -5.08 1.59
C GLY A 23 -17.63 -4.44 2.97
N GLY A 24 -17.19 -3.18 3.06
CA GLY A 24 -17.19 -2.40 4.29
C GLY A 24 -18.58 -1.89 4.68
N ASN A 25 -18.67 -1.29 5.87
CA ASN A 25 -19.90 -0.63 6.32
C ASN A 25 -20.22 0.59 5.44
N ASN A 26 -21.51 0.88 5.25
CA ASN A 26 -22.01 2.02 4.46
C ASN A 26 -21.66 1.96 2.96
N ILE A 27 -21.36 0.76 2.44
CA ILE A 27 -21.12 0.52 1.02
C ILE A 27 -22.34 -0.16 0.43
N GLU A 28 -22.86 0.42 -0.64
CA GLU A 28 -23.98 -0.10 -1.42
C GLU A 28 -23.47 -0.83 -2.66
N VAL A 29 -24.31 -1.69 -3.24
CA VAL A 29 -24.04 -2.41 -4.49
C VAL A 29 -25.16 -2.10 -5.47
N ASP A 30 -24.81 -1.62 -6.67
CA ASP A 30 -25.80 -1.30 -7.69
C ASP A 30 -26.29 -2.56 -8.44
N SER A 31 -27.27 -2.38 -9.33
CA SER A 31 -27.82 -3.46 -10.15
C SER A 31 -26.81 -4.12 -11.11
N LYS A 32 -25.62 -3.54 -11.28
CA LYS A 32 -24.50 -4.05 -12.08
C LYS A 32 -23.42 -4.69 -11.24
N GLY A 33 -23.62 -4.82 -9.91
CA GLY A 33 -22.65 -5.38 -8.98
C GLY A 33 -21.48 -4.44 -8.65
N ARG A 34 -21.59 -3.14 -8.93
CA ARG A 34 -20.55 -2.15 -8.59
C ARG A 34 -20.77 -1.65 -7.16
N TYR A 35 -19.69 -1.62 -6.40
CA TYR A 35 -19.68 -1.06 -5.06
C TYR A 35 -19.60 0.47 -5.13
N TYR A 36 -20.37 1.17 -4.31
CA TYR A 36 -20.31 2.62 -4.21
C TYR A 36 -20.70 3.11 -2.82
N TYR A 37 -20.40 4.38 -2.54
CA TYR A 37 -20.93 5.10 -1.39
C TYR A 37 -21.35 6.51 -1.83
N LYS A 38 -22.15 7.18 -0.99
CA LYS A 38 -22.57 8.56 -1.23
C LYS A 38 -21.74 9.53 -0.39
N SER A 39 -21.16 10.54 -1.04
CA SER A 39 -20.57 11.72 -0.39
C SER A 39 -21.19 12.95 -1.01
N ASP A 40 -21.65 13.89 -0.19
CA ASP A 40 -22.25 15.15 -0.66
C ASP A 40 -23.37 14.94 -1.70
N ASN A 41 -24.18 13.89 -1.49
CA ASN A 41 -25.26 13.43 -2.39
C ASN A 41 -24.81 12.97 -3.79
N LYS A 42 -23.53 12.64 -3.96
CA LYS A 42 -22.96 12.09 -5.20
C LYS A 42 -22.39 10.70 -4.95
N GLU A 43 -22.45 9.87 -5.98
CA GLU A 43 -21.90 8.52 -5.93
C GLU A 43 -20.39 8.53 -6.17
N VAL A 44 -19.68 7.75 -5.35
CA VAL A 44 -18.26 7.44 -5.53
C VAL A 44 -18.13 5.93 -5.73
N ILE A 45 -17.63 5.52 -6.89
CA ILE A 45 -17.52 4.11 -7.25
C ILE A 45 -16.23 3.54 -6.66
N LEU A 46 -16.33 2.37 -6.04
CA LEU A 46 -15.21 1.65 -5.44
C LEU A 46 -14.80 0.46 -6.30
N LYS A 47 -13.49 0.33 -6.51
CA LYS A 47 -12.88 -0.86 -7.10
C LYS A 47 -11.71 -1.33 -6.25
N LYS A 48 -11.77 -2.57 -5.80
CA LYS A 48 -10.67 -3.25 -5.10
C LYS A 48 -10.06 -4.29 -6.02
N GLU A 49 -8.76 -4.23 -6.20
CA GLU A 49 -8.02 -5.20 -7.01
C GLU A 49 -6.79 -5.65 -6.23
N ASP A 50 -6.52 -6.95 -6.25
CA ASP A 50 -5.20 -7.43 -5.88
C ASP A 50 -4.20 -6.85 -6.88
N TYR A 51 -3.12 -6.27 -6.36
CA TYR A 51 -2.08 -5.74 -7.21
C TYR A 51 -1.33 -6.92 -7.83
N PRO A 52 -0.91 -6.85 -9.12
CA PRO A 52 -0.32 -8.00 -9.80
C PRO A 52 0.80 -8.64 -8.97
N ILE A 53 0.85 -9.98 -8.92
CA ILE A 53 1.82 -10.75 -8.10
C ILE A 53 3.25 -10.24 -8.25
N LYS A 54 3.63 -9.79 -9.46
CA LYS A 54 4.95 -9.19 -9.76
C LYS A 54 5.32 -7.98 -8.88
N TYR A 55 4.35 -7.35 -8.24
CA TYR A 55 4.57 -6.21 -7.36
C TYR A 55 4.50 -6.56 -5.88
N GLY A 56 4.22 -7.83 -5.53
CA GLY A 56 4.12 -8.30 -4.16
C GLY A 56 2.70 -8.28 -3.60
N PRO A 57 2.52 -8.51 -2.29
CA PRO A 57 1.23 -8.74 -1.67
C PRO A 57 0.52 -7.42 -1.35
N TYR A 58 0.31 -6.58 -2.35
CA TYR A 58 -0.39 -5.29 -2.19
C TYR A 58 -1.77 -5.34 -2.80
N LYS A 59 -2.65 -4.47 -2.31
CA LYS A 59 -4.00 -4.25 -2.82
C LYS A 59 -4.12 -2.80 -3.22
N LYS A 60 -4.81 -2.55 -4.33
CA LYS A 60 -5.19 -1.19 -4.71
C LYS A 60 -6.69 -1.01 -4.48
N LEU A 61 -7.04 0.14 -3.94
CA LEU A 61 -8.41 0.56 -3.69
C LEU A 61 -8.64 1.88 -4.42
N THR A 62 -9.45 1.85 -5.46
CA THR A 62 -9.72 3.00 -6.33
C THR A 62 -11.10 3.55 -6.08
N HIS A 63 -11.17 4.86 -5.83
CA HIS A 63 -12.36 5.68 -5.71
C HIS A 63 -12.50 6.50 -7.00
N THR A 64 -13.54 6.25 -7.79
CA THR A 64 -13.77 6.90 -9.09
C THR A 64 -14.99 7.81 -9.03
N LEU A 65 -14.83 9.02 -9.58
CA LEU A 65 -15.86 10.05 -9.67
C LEU A 65 -16.50 10.10 -11.05
N GLN A 66 -17.77 10.52 -11.11
CA GLN A 66 -18.50 10.74 -12.37
C GLN A 66 -18.99 12.18 -12.45
N GLY A 67 -18.31 13.00 -13.25
CA GLY A 67 -18.72 14.39 -13.54
C GLY A 67 -18.64 15.36 -12.35
N VAL A 68 -17.90 15.00 -11.30
CA VAL A 68 -17.71 15.79 -10.07
C VAL A 68 -16.22 15.85 -9.71
N GLY A 69 -15.81 16.92 -9.03
CA GLY A 69 -14.43 17.11 -8.58
C GLY A 69 -14.19 16.60 -7.16
N ILE A 70 -12.92 16.40 -6.77
CA ILE A 70 -12.57 16.11 -5.39
C ILE A 70 -12.52 17.43 -4.60
N LYS A 71 -13.27 17.49 -3.50
CA LYS A 71 -13.23 18.59 -2.52
C LYS A 71 -12.11 18.39 -1.51
N SER A 72 -12.02 17.19 -0.96
CA SER A 72 -11.12 16.81 0.13
C SER A 72 -10.91 15.31 0.14
N ILE A 73 -9.84 14.87 0.82
CA ILE A 73 -9.56 13.46 1.08
C ILE A 73 -9.60 13.26 2.60
N ALA A 74 -10.18 12.15 3.03
CA ALA A 74 -10.27 11.71 4.40
C ALA A 74 -9.78 10.25 4.51
N HIS A 75 -9.49 9.80 5.73
CA HIS A 75 -9.27 8.40 6.04
C HIS A 75 -9.99 8.06 7.34
N ASN A 76 -11.01 7.21 7.25
CA ASN A 76 -11.89 6.87 8.37
C ASN A 76 -12.50 8.12 9.05
N GLY A 77 -13.01 9.04 8.23
CA GLY A 77 -13.57 10.32 8.67
C GLY A 77 -12.54 11.38 9.08
N VAL A 78 -11.25 11.04 9.16
CA VAL A 78 -10.20 11.99 9.55
C VAL A 78 -9.67 12.73 8.32
N PRO A 79 -9.79 14.06 8.24
CA PRO A 79 -9.30 14.84 7.11
C PRO A 79 -7.81 14.63 6.83
N GLN A 80 -7.46 14.57 5.56
CA GLN A 80 -6.10 14.42 5.05
C GLN A 80 -5.70 15.66 4.25
N THR A 81 -4.45 16.09 4.41
CA THR A 81 -3.86 17.19 3.64
C THR A 81 -2.94 16.59 2.57
N VAL A 82 -3.11 16.96 1.31
CA VAL A 82 -2.32 16.41 0.19
C VAL A 82 -1.63 17.54 -0.53
N PHE A 83 -0.29 17.59 -0.46
CA PHE A 83 0.47 18.70 -1.04
C PHE A 83 0.99 18.40 -2.45
N PRO A 84 0.72 19.25 -3.45
CA PRO A 84 -0.03 20.52 -3.36
C PRO A 84 -1.57 20.34 -3.33
N ASP A 85 -2.26 21.20 -2.58
CA ASP A 85 -3.67 21.06 -2.17
C ASP A 85 -4.71 21.19 -3.32
N ASN A 86 -4.28 21.45 -4.56
CA ASN A 86 -5.21 21.54 -5.69
C ASN A 86 -5.57 20.15 -6.22
N ILE A 87 -6.64 19.58 -5.66
CA ILE A 87 -7.17 18.26 -6.01
C ILE A 87 -8.48 18.31 -6.81
N SER A 88 -8.93 19.47 -7.29
CA SER A 88 -10.21 19.58 -8.00
C SER A 88 -10.19 18.99 -9.43
N GLY A 89 -9.02 18.90 -10.06
CA GLY A 89 -8.85 18.40 -11.44
C GLY A 89 -8.60 16.89 -11.58
N TRP A 90 -8.86 16.10 -10.54
CA TRP A 90 -8.56 14.66 -10.52
C TRP A 90 -9.84 13.82 -10.56
N GLU A 91 -9.83 12.72 -11.33
CA GLU A 91 -11.00 11.87 -11.57
C GLU A 91 -11.09 10.67 -10.63
N SER A 92 -9.93 10.28 -10.09
CA SER A 92 -9.89 9.15 -9.17
C SER A 92 -8.74 9.26 -8.19
N VAL A 93 -8.99 8.64 -7.05
CA VAL A 93 -8.03 8.45 -5.96
C VAL A 93 -7.80 6.96 -5.83
N THR A 94 -6.57 6.51 -5.94
CA THR A 94 -6.19 5.12 -5.68
C THR A 94 -5.30 5.06 -4.47
N VAL A 95 -5.58 4.14 -3.55
CA VAL A 95 -4.82 3.96 -2.33
C VAL A 95 -4.26 2.55 -2.30
N TYR A 96 -2.99 2.44 -1.94
CA TYR A 96 -2.28 1.19 -1.88
C TYR A 96 -2.18 0.71 -0.43
N TYR A 97 -2.57 -0.54 -0.21
CA TYR A 97 -2.51 -1.21 1.09
C TYR A 97 -1.70 -2.49 1.01
N TRP A 98 -1.15 -2.90 2.15
CA TRP A 98 -0.60 -4.24 2.29
C TRP A 98 -1.72 -5.26 2.48
N SER A 99 -1.60 -6.44 1.88
CA SER A 99 -2.60 -7.50 2.02
C SER A 99 -2.77 -7.99 3.46
N GLY A 100 -1.72 -7.87 4.29
CA GLY A 100 -1.79 -8.12 5.73
C GLY A 100 -2.56 -7.03 6.50
N ASP A 101 -2.74 -5.84 5.93
CA ASP A 101 -3.58 -4.79 6.49
C ASP A 101 -5.04 -4.96 6.06
N THR A 102 -5.69 -5.98 6.61
CA THR A 102 -7.08 -6.36 6.28
C THR A 102 -8.10 -5.26 6.53
N ASN A 103 -7.82 -4.37 7.48
CA ASN A 103 -8.71 -3.28 7.87
C ASN A 103 -8.40 -1.96 7.14
N HIS A 104 -7.40 -1.95 6.25
CA HIS A 104 -7.00 -0.76 5.48
C HIS A 104 -6.68 0.44 6.39
N ASN A 105 -6.05 0.17 7.54
CA ASN A 105 -5.70 1.17 8.55
C ASN A 105 -4.37 1.87 8.26
N GLN A 106 -3.52 1.29 7.40
CA GLN A 106 -2.16 1.74 7.14
C GLN A 106 -1.96 1.93 5.63
N PRO A 107 -2.53 3.02 5.06
CA PRO A 107 -2.32 3.32 3.65
C PRO A 107 -0.82 3.60 3.41
N LEU A 108 -0.29 2.97 2.35
CA LEU A 108 1.12 3.01 2.01
C LEU A 108 1.44 4.17 1.06
N LEU A 109 0.69 4.25 -0.03
CA LEU A 109 0.78 5.29 -1.05
C LEU A 109 -0.61 5.71 -1.51
N LEU A 110 -0.70 6.98 -1.88
CA LEU A 110 -1.85 7.59 -2.51
C LEU A 110 -1.48 7.91 -3.96
N GLU A 111 -2.33 7.57 -4.91
CA GLU A 111 -2.21 7.92 -6.31
C GLU A 111 -3.42 8.77 -6.70
N LEU A 112 -3.15 9.94 -7.25
CA LEU A 112 -4.17 10.77 -7.88
C LEU A 112 -4.02 10.62 -9.40
N LYS A 113 -5.14 10.36 -10.08
CA LYS A 113 -5.19 10.28 -11.55
C LYS A 113 -6.01 11.45 -12.12
N PRO A 114 -5.40 12.32 -12.95
CA PRO A 114 -6.10 13.45 -13.55
C PRO A 114 -6.92 13.00 -14.76
N THR A 115 -7.83 13.85 -15.23
CA THR A 115 -8.52 13.64 -16.53
C THR A 115 -7.53 13.55 -17.69
N THR A 116 -6.49 14.38 -17.65
CA THR A 116 -5.44 14.43 -18.65
C THR A 116 -4.07 14.50 -18.00
N GLY A 117 -3.10 13.75 -18.54
CA GLY A 117 -1.70 13.79 -18.09
C GLY A 117 -1.31 12.63 -17.17
N SER A 118 -0.14 12.78 -16.55
CA SER A 118 0.48 11.72 -15.75
C SER A 118 -0.11 11.64 -14.34
N HIS A 119 -0.15 10.42 -13.81
CA HIS A 119 -0.57 10.17 -12.44
C HIS A 119 0.46 10.76 -11.46
N SER A 120 0.00 11.16 -10.28
CA SER A 120 0.89 11.62 -9.21
C SER A 120 0.74 10.72 -7.99
N TYR A 121 1.88 10.34 -7.43
CA TYR A 121 1.95 9.52 -6.22
C TYR A 121 2.32 10.39 -5.03
N TYR A 122 1.82 10.01 -3.87
CA TYR A 122 2.06 10.69 -2.61
C TYR A 122 2.28 9.65 -1.52
N ALA A 123 3.22 9.95 -0.62
CA ALA A 123 3.50 9.17 0.56
C ALA A 123 3.18 9.99 1.81
N LEU A 124 2.79 9.30 2.88
CA LEU A 124 2.53 9.93 4.16
C LEU A 124 3.81 10.56 4.71
N ASN A 125 3.73 11.82 5.11
CA ASN A 125 4.83 12.58 5.69
C ASN A 125 5.00 12.21 7.17
N THR A 126 5.86 11.22 7.41
CA THR A 126 6.16 10.72 8.76
C THR A 126 7.03 11.66 9.60
N ASP A 127 7.65 12.68 9.00
CA ASP A 127 8.72 13.45 9.65
C ASP A 127 8.21 14.50 10.65
N ARG A 128 6.90 14.57 10.91
CA ARG A 128 6.29 15.63 11.74
C ARG A 128 5.20 15.17 12.71
N ASN A 129 5.10 13.87 13.04
CA ASN A 129 3.94 13.31 13.79
C ASN A 129 2.58 13.59 13.12
N LYS A 130 2.57 14.01 11.84
CA LYS A 130 1.36 14.34 11.08
C LYS A 130 0.93 13.11 10.29
N TRP A 131 0.19 12.24 10.94
CA TRP A 131 -0.38 11.03 10.31
C TRP A 131 -1.46 11.31 9.26
N SER A 132 -1.68 12.58 8.91
CA SER A 132 -2.68 13.03 7.95
C SER A 132 -2.13 13.89 6.81
N THR A 133 -0.80 14.06 6.69
CA THR A 133 -0.20 14.88 5.64
C THR A 133 0.49 14.00 4.59
N TRP A 134 0.17 14.21 3.32
CA TRP A 134 0.75 13.52 2.17
C TRP A 134 1.66 14.45 1.39
N LYS A 135 2.84 13.95 1.01
CA LYS A 135 3.81 14.65 0.17
C LYS A 135 3.99 13.89 -1.12
N LYS A 136 4.15 14.61 -2.22
CA LYS A 136 4.43 14.03 -3.53
C LYS A 136 5.66 13.11 -3.45
N ASP A 137 5.50 11.89 -3.93
CA ASP A 137 6.55 10.89 -4.07
C ASP A 137 6.97 10.85 -5.55
N THR A 138 8.03 11.58 -5.87
CA THR A 138 8.53 11.71 -7.24
C THR A 138 9.16 10.43 -7.77
N ASP A 139 9.59 9.54 -6.88
CA ASP A 139 10.30 8.30 -7.26
C ASP A 139 9.32 7.16 -7.56
N ALA A 140 8.11 7.21 -7.00
CA ALA A 140 7.10 6.16 -7.15
C ALA A 140 6.71 5.91 -8.62
N ALA A 141 6.79 6.94 -9.47
CA ALA A 141 6.67 6.77 -10.91
C ALA A 141 7.88 5.97 -11.44
N GLY A 142 7.68 4.68 -11.72
CA GLY A 142 8.72 3.76 -12.21
C GLY A 142 9.33 2.86 -11.14
N THR A 143 9.26 3.22 -9.85
CA THR A 143 9.75 2.39 -8.73
C THR A 143 8.65 2.05 -7.71
N LEU A 144 7.39 1.99 -8.18
CA LEU A 144 6.21 1.84 -7.32
C LEU A 144 6.34 0.65 -6.36
N ARG A 145 6.93 -0.46 -6.81
CA ARG A 145 7.14 -1.65 -5.98
C ARG A 145 8.08 -1.37 -4.82
N GLU A 146 9.22 -0.76 -5.09
CA GLU A 146 10.27 -0.41 -4.14
C GLU A 146 9.71 0.59 -3.13
N ARG A 147 8.92 1.56 -3.60
CA ARG A 147 8.24 2.52 -2.73
C ARG A 147 7.21 1.85 -1.84
N LEU A 148 6.38 0.93 -2.35
CA LEU A 148 5.45 0.15 -1.53
C LEU A 148 6.18 -0.67 -0.47
N ASN A 149 7.27 -1.35 -0.85
CA ASN A 149 8.11 -2.11 0.10
C ASN A 149 8.69 -1.22 1.21
N LYS A 150 9.19 -0.03 0.84
CA LYS A 150 9.74 0.94 1.79
C LYS A 150 8.68 1.46 2.75
N GLN A 151 7.52 1.85 2.23
CA GLN A 151 6.41 2.33 3.05
C GLN A 151 5.86 1.22 3.94
N ASN A 152 5.76 -0.02 3.44
CA ASN A 152 5.24 -1.15 4.22
C ASN A 152 6.18 -1.54 5.37
N CYS A 153 7.49 -1.56 5.14
CA CYS A 153 8.45 -1.75 6.22
C CYS A 153 8.33 -0.64 7.27
N LYS A 154 8.27 0.64 6.84
CA LYS A 154 8.20 1.79 7.75
C LYS A 154 6.93 1.83 8.58
N LYS A 155 5.78 1.52 7.98
CA LYS A 155 4.45 1.67 8.60
C LYS A 155 3.96 0.41 9.31
N ASN A 156 4.27 -0.76 8.76
CA ASN A 156 3.75 -2.05 9.25
C ASN A 156 4.84 -2.95 9.84
N GLY A 157 6.10 -2.51 9.90
CA GLY A 157 7.22 -3.37 10.33
C GLY A 157 7.33 -4.64 9.48
N ALA A 158 6.93 -4.55 8.20
CA ALA A 158 6.78 -5.68 7.31
C ALA A 158 8.00 -5.83 6.40
N HIS A 159 8.91 -6.73 6.77
CA HIS A 159 10.22 -6.88 6.14
C HIS A 159 10.21 -7.87 4.96
N ILE A 160 11.21 -7.78 4.09
CA ILE A 160 11.43 -8.74 3.01
C ILE A 160 12.52 -9.71 3.46
N MET A 161 12.23 -11.01 3.41
CA MET A 161 13.20 -12.05 3.74
C MET A 161 13.87 -12.56 2.47
N ASP A 162 15.20 -12.40 2.36
CA ASP A 162 16.01 -12.92 1.25
C ASP A 162 16.69 -14.23 1.68
N LEU A 163 16.13 -15.34 1.22
CA LEU A 163 16.51 -16.70 1.56
C LEU A 163 17.82 -17.14 0.89
N SER A 164 18.33 -16.37 -0.07
CA SER A 164 19.66 -16.60 -0.68
C SER A 164 20.80 -16.28 0.28
N ARG A 165 20.52 -15.45 1.29
CA ARG A 165 21.56 -14.92 2.19
C ARG A 165 22.08 -16.01 3.11
N ARG A 166 23.40 -15.98 3.34
CA ARG A 166 24.13 -16.94 4.19
C ARG A 166 24.74 -16.30 5.43
N GLY A 167 24.73 -14.97 5.51
CA GLY A 167 25.10 -14.18 6.67
C GLY A 167 24.10 -13.05 6.87
N SER A 168 24.20 -12.35 8.00
CA SER A 168 23.31 -11.25 8.35
C SER A 168 23.28 -10.18 7.26
N TYR A 169 22.10 -9.58 7.05
CA TYR A 169 21.89 -8.59 6.00
C TYR A 169 20.84 -7.56 6.41
N GLN A 170 20.86 -6.39 5.77
CA GLN A 170 19.84 -5.38 5.96
C GLN A 170 18.57 -5.73 5.17
N CYS A 171 17.40 -5.44 5.73
CA CYS A 171 16.11 -5.63 5.06
C CYS A 171 16.12 -4.94 3.68
N PRO A 172 15.93 -5.69 2.57
CA PRO A 172 15.92 -5.12 1.22
C PRO A 172 14.84 -4.06 0.99
N GLY A 173 13.77 -4.05 1.80
CA GLY A 173 12.67 -3.11 1.65
C GLY A 173 12.96 -1.70 2.18
N CYS A 174 13.84 -1.55 3.18
CA CYS A 174 13.94 -0.29 3.94
C CYS A 174 15.31 0.00 4.54
N VAL A 175 16.26 -0.94 4.48
CA VAL A 175 17.63 -0.86 5.02
C VAL A 175 17.77 -0.51 6.52
N CYS A 176 16.67 -0.32 7.24
CA CYS A 176 16.66 0.12 8.63
C CYS A 176 16.70 -1.03 9.66
N GLU A 177 16.55 -2.28 9.23
CA GLU A 177 16.47 -3.45 10.11
C GLU A 177 17.48 -4.52 9.68
N TRP A 178 18.20 -5.09 10.64
CA TRP A 178 19.10 -6.20 10.40
C TRP A 178 18.38 -7.53 10.56
N ILE A 179 18.51 -8.40 9.55
CA ILE A 179 18.05 -9.77 9.58
C ILE A 179 19.25 -10.64 9.88
N ALA A 180 19.24 -11.26 11.06
CA ALA A 180 20.27 -12.20 11.47
C ALA A 180 20.04 -13.55 10.78
N VAL A 181 21.14 -14.18 10.38
CA VAL A 181 21.13 -15.52 9.78
C VAL A 181 22.01 -16.43 10.62
N SER A 182 21.45 -17.54 11.10
CA SER A 182 22.22 -18.62 11.72
C SER A 182 22.12 -19.89 10.89
N SER A 183 23.24 -20.61 10.78
CA SER A 183 23.30 -21.89 10.08
C SER A 183 23.37 -23.03 11.09
N LEU A 184 22.56 -24.07 10.88
CA LEU A 184 22.59 -25.29 11.66
C LEU A 184 22.84 -26.47 10.72
N PRO A 185 23.95 -27.23 10.89
CA PRO A 185 24.15 -28.45 10.12
C PRO A 185 23.06 -29.46 10.48
N VAL A 186 22.60 -30.24 9.49
CA VAL A 186 21.69 -31.35 9.72
C VAL A 186 22.46 -32.65 9.42
N PRO A 187 23.02 -33.31 10.46
CA PRO A 187 24.05 -34.34 10.29
C PRO A 187 23.65 -35.52 9.40
N LEU A 188 22.37 -35.86 9.35
CA LEU A 188 21.88 -37.06 8.66
C LEU A 188 21.67 -36.88 7.14
N TYR A 189 21.68 -35.65 6.63
CA TYR A 189 21.15 -35.38 5.29
C TYR A 189 22.04 -34.50 4.40
N ASN A 190 23.30 -34.25 4.77
CA ASN A 190 24.27 -33.44 4.00
C ASN A 190 23.77 -32.04 3.57
N TYR A 191 22.72 -31.51 4.20
CA TYR A 191 22.24 -30.14 3.98
C TYR A 191 22.43 -29.26 5.23
N LYS A 192 22.43 -27.95 5.00
CA LYS A 192 22.47 -26.93 6.07
C LYS A 192 21.14 -26.22 6.13
N ARG A 193 20.61 -26.06 7.34
CA ARG A 193 19.43 -25.22 7.57
C ARG A 193 19.87 -23.80 7.91
N PHE A 194 19.28 -22.82 7.25
CA PHE A 194 19.47 -21.40 7.56
C PHE A 194 18.23 -20.86 8.26
N LYS A 195 18.42 -20.25 9.43
CA LYS A 195 17.37 -19.56 10.18
C LYS A 195 17.56 -18.06 10.02
N HIS A 196 16.59 -17.42 9.38
CA HIS A 196 16.51 -15.96 9.25
C HIS A 196 15.60 -15.43 10.35
N TYR A 197 16.04 -14.44 11.10
CA TYR A 197 15.22 -13.85 12.17
C TYR A 197 15.54 -12.37 12.37
N ILE A 198 14.53 -11.64 12.84
CA ILE A 198 14.63 -10.23 13.24
C ILE A 198 14.49 -10.21 14.76
N SER A 199 15.33 -9.45 15.45
CA SER A 199 15.37 -9.41 16.92
C SER A 199 14.15 -8.72 17.53
N SER A 200 13.43 -7.91 16.74
CA SER A 200 12.25 -7.20 17.23
C SER A 200 11.05 -8.15 17.41
N ALA A 201 10.43 -8.08 18.61
CA ALA A 201 9.33 -8.97 19.00
C ALA A 201 8.06 -8.81 18.15
N ASN A 202 7.93 -7.69 17.44
CA ASN A 202 6.74 -7.32 16.67
C ASN A 202 7.07 -7.21 15.18
N THR A 203 7.62 -8.28 14.62
CA THR A 203 8.01 -8.31 13.20
C THR A 203 6.89 -8.85 12.32
N SER A 204 6.65 -8.19 11.20
CA SER A 204 5.87 -8.71 10.08
C SER A 204 6.80 -9.08 8.90
N ILE A 205 6.40 -10.02 8.06
CA ILE A 205 7.10 -10.38 6.82
C ILE A 205 6.17 -10.07 5.65
N THR A 206 6.59 -9.15 4.79
CA THR A 206 5.86 -8.83 3.56
C THR A 206 5.91 -10.02 2.61
N ARG A 207 7.11 -10.47 2.22
CA ARG A 207 7.32 -11.53 1.23
C ARG A 207 8.69 -12.18 1.41
N PHE A 208 8.86 -13.31 0.75
CA PHE A 208 10.12 -14.04 0.66
C PHE A 208 10.67 -13.92 -0.76
N LYS A 209 12.00 -13.79 -0.87
CA LYS A 209 12.71 -13.84 -2.13
C LYS A 209 13.92 -14.76 -2.03
N ASP A 210 14.35 -15.30 -3.16
CA ASP A 210 15.64 -15.96 -3.32
C ASP A 210 16.42 -15.17 -4.37
N ASN A 211 17.39 -14.39 -3.90
CA ASN A 211 18.11 -13.40 -4.70
C ASN A 211 17.12 -12.37 -5.28
N GLU A 212 16.96 -12.30 -6.61
CA GLU A 212 16.01 -11.40 -7.27
C GLU A 212 14.64 -12.03 -7.55
N ASN A 213 14.46 -13.32 -7.23
CA ASN A 213 13.24 -14.06 -7.52
C ASN A 213 12.29 -14.10 -6.34
N ASP A 214 11.03 -13.72 -6.57
CA ASP A 214 9.97 -13.83 -5.57
C ASP A 214 9.57 -15.29 -5.33
N GLN A 215 9.41 -15.66 -4.05
CA GLN A 215 8.88 -16.96 -3.67
C GLN A 215 7.36 -16.86 -3.55
N VAL A 216 6.64 -17.30 -4.60
CA VAL A 216 5.18 -17.13 -4.75
C VAL A 216 4.33 -18.14 -3.97
N GLY A 217 4.93 -19.11 -3.28
CA GLY A 217 4.23 -20.09 -2.44
C GLY A 217 4.18 -19.76 -0.95
N LEU A 218 4.86 -18.69 -0.52
CA LEU A 218 4.97 -18.33 0.89
C LEU A 218 4.10 -17.10 1.21
N PRO A 219 3.21 -17.17 2.21
CA PRO A 219 2.31 -16.07 2.52
C PRO A 219 3.03 -14.91 3.22
N SER A 220 2.47 -13.71 3.10
CA SER A 220 2.84 -12.60 3.99
C SER A 220 2.42 -12.90 5.42
N ILE A 221 3.22 -12.50 6.40
CA ILE A 221 2.98 -12.75 7.84
C ILE A 221 2.83 -11.41 8.54
N LYS A 222 1.69 -11.18 9.19
CA LYS A 222 1.47 -10.04 10.09
C LYS A 222 1.59 -10.50 11.53
N HIS A 223 2.34 -9.75 12.33
CA HIS A 223 2.44 -9.85 13.79
C HIS A 223 1.96 -11.18 14.38
N ARG A 224 2.89 -12.11 14.62
CA ARG A 224 2.64 -13.25 15.51
C ARG A 224 3.52 -13.14 16.74
N LEU A 225 2.88 -13.07 17.90
CA LEU A 225 3.50 -13.43 19.17
C LEU A 225 3.98 -14.89 19.03
N TYR A 226 5.30 -15.10 19.12
CA TYR A 226 5.93 -16.39 19.35
C TYR A 226 5.53 -17.56 18.41
N GLN A 227 5.71 -17.40 17.10
CA GLN A 227 5.95 -18.58 16.24
C GLN A 227 7.30 -18.43 15.56
N CYS A 228 8.26 -19.27 15.95
CA CYS A 228 9.44 -19.50 15.13
C CYS A 228 8.95 -20.00 13.76
N LEU A 229 9.08 -19.17 12.72
CA LEU A 229 9.04 -19.70 11.35
C LEU A 229 10.28 -20.55 11.15
N GLN A 230 10.17 -21.85 11.40
CA GLN A 230 11.10 -22.83 10.85
C GLN A 230 10.65 -23.14 9.43
N LEU A 231 11.08 -22.31 8.48
CA LEU A 231 11.10 -22.69 7.08
C LEU A 231 12.30 -23.62 6.87
N SER A 232 12.05 -24.91 6.77
CA SER A 232 13.04 -25.86 6.27
C SER A 232 12.85 -25.93 4.76
N ILE A 233 13.70 -25.24 4.02
CA ILE A 233 13.77 -25.37 2.56
C ILE A 233 14.74 -26.52 2.32
N LEU A 234 14.25 -27.59 1.70
CA LEU A 234 15.01 -28.78 1.30
C LEU A 234 15.85 -28.48 0.07
#